data_AF-A0A1J5LD75-F1
#
_entry.id   AF-A0A1J5LD75-F1
#
_cell.length_a   1.000
_cell.length_b   1.000
_cell.length_c   1.000
_cell.angle_alpha   90.00
_cell.angle_beta   90.00
_cell.angle_gamma   90.00
#
_symmetry.space_group_name_H-M   'P 1'
#
loop_
_entity.id
_entity.type
_entity.pdbx_description
1 polymer ?
#
loop_
_entity_poly.entity_id
_entity_poly.type
_entity_poly.pdbx_seq_one_letter_code
_entity_poly.pdbx_strand_id
1 'polypeptide(L)'
;MAQRFGGQHSPQNTSQNSPENRSSGSQTRHKTSAPGKSPRPQATPFRSAASARVSPVGLRANLMFVPPAVLLLTSLGAGAVGLITGLVAAGFWASAAVLLREGLKAQSAYEARKVARRPALPRKILAAVLCGLGGGIGAWASEPGLLTAALYGIACCGLHLAAFGLDPLSDKGVEGIDAFQSARVARVVDEAETLMAAMKDAVLRARDRQVELRVEQFQAVARDLCRTVEEDPRDLTAARKYLTVYLMGARDATIKFADIHTRSGDGQARADYLALLDDLEQNFAARNQKLLLEDRSDLTIEIDVLRARLEREGVQLDRPS
;
A
#
# COMPACT_ATOMS: atom_id res chain seq x y z
N MET A 1 4.34 -75.87 -1.62
CA MET A 1 5.37 -74.81 -1.77
C MET A 1 6.47 -75.07 -0.76
N ALA A 2 7.66 -74.55 -1.04
CA ALA A 2 8.98 -75.05 -0.65
C ALA A 2 9.37 -74.96 0.84
N GLN A 3 10.47 -75.65 1.15
CA GLN A 3 11.05 -75.99 2.45
C GLN A 3 11.66 -74.81 3.25
N ARG A 4 11.82 -75.12 4.56
CA ARG A 4 12.49 -74.42 5.68
C ARG A 4 13.80 -73.68 5.38
N PHE A 5 14.05 -72.63 6.16
CA PHE A 5 15.33 -72.36 6.85
C PHE A 5 15.06 -71.75 8.23
N GLY A 6 15.85 -72.12 9.25
CA GLY A 6 15.69 -71.75 10.66
C GLY A 6 16.81 -70.88 11.25
N GLY A 7 16.80 -70.75 12.58
CA GLY A 7 17.82 -70.11 13.43
C GLY A 7 17.16 -69.25 14.52
N GLN A 8 16.80 -69.78 15.70
CA GLN A 8 17.64 -69.96 16.89
C GLN A 8 18.31 -68.66 17.38
N HIS A 9 17.71 -67.98 18.36
CA HIS A 9 18.34 -67.40 19.56
C HIS A 9 17.34 -66.51 20.34
N SER A 10 16.76 -67.10 21.39
CA SER A 10 16.28 -66.44 22.61
C SER A 10 16.53 -67.45 23.73
N PRO A 11 17.00 -67.05 24.93
CA PRO A 11 16.01 -66.67 25.95
C PRO A 11 16.47 -65.76 27.14
N GLN A 12 15.45 -65.19 27.78
CA GLN A 12 15.15 -65.07 29.23
C GLN A 12 15.93 -64.19 30.23
N ASN A 13 15.12 -63.27 30.78
CA ASN A 13 14.99 -62.72 32.13
C ASN A 13 15.39 -63.66 33.30
N THR A 14 16.09 -63.12 34.31
CA THR A 14 16.13 -63.68 35.68
C THR A 14 16.35 -62.55 36.69
N SER A 15 15.41 -62.45 37.63
CA SER A 15 15.43 -61.68 38.87
C SER A 15 16.37 -62.29 39.92
N GLN A 16 17.09 -61.48 40.71
CA GLN A 16 17.45 -61.86 42.09
C GLN A 16 17.95 -60.67 42.95
N ASN A 17 17.15 -60.41 44.00
CA ASN A 17 17.42 -60.05 45.40
C ASN A 17 18.67 -59.27 45.86
N SER A 18 18.34 -58.31 46.76
CA SER A 18 19.15 -57.52 47.70
C SER A 18 20.05 -58.32 48.66
N PRO A 19 20.93 -57.62 49.40
CA PRO A 19 20.69 -57.51 50.86
C PRO A 19 20.90 -56.10 51.47
N GLU A 20 20.36 -55.97 52.69
CA GLU A 20 20.34 -54.85 53.63
C GLU A 20 21.72 -54.30 54.06
N ASN A 21 21.81 -53.02 54.48
CA ASN A 21 21.94 -52.64 55.91
C ASN A 21 21.88 -51.10 56.14
N ARG A 22 21.61 -50.77 57.40
CA ARG A 22 21.02 -49.61 58.08
C ARG A 22 21.82 -48.30 58.22
N SER A 23 21.01 -47.26 58.45
CA SER A 23 21.14 -46.14 59.41
C SER A 23 21.96 -44.90 59.03
N SER A 24 21.27 -43.76 58.90
CA SER A 24 21.22 -42.74 59.95
C SER A 24 20.37 -41.55 59.49
N GLY A 25 19.48 -41.09 60.35
CA GLY A 25 18.60 -39.96 60.06
C GLY A 25 19.32 -38.62 60.16
N SER A 26 18.88 -37.66 59.35
CA SER A 26 18.64 -36.31 59.85
C SER A 26 17.49 -35.69 59.05
N GLN A 27 16.40 -35.43 59.75
CA GLN A 27 15.36 -34.53 59.29
C GLN A 27 15.90 -33.10 59.43
N THR A 28 15.83 -32.29 58.37
CA THR A 28 15.68 -30.84 58.52
C THR A 28 14.88 -30.26 57.38
N ARG A 29 13.64 -29.89 57.73
CA ARG A 29 12.83 -28.73 57.28
C ARG A 29 12.71 -28.41 55.78
N HIS A 30 11.47 -28.58 55.33
CA HIS A 30 10.70 -27.73 54.41
C HIS A 30 11.35 -26.39 54.00
N LYS A 31 11.54 -26.23 52.69
CA LYS A 31 11.25 -24.97 52.00
C LYS A 31 10.63 -25.29 50.63
N THR A 32 9.32 -25.07 50.54
CA THR A 32 8.52 -25.16 49.32
C THR A 32 8.94 -24.07 48.34
N SER A 33 9.61 -24.45 47.25
CA SER A 33 9.83 -23.60 46.08
C SER A 33 8.77 -23.93 45.02
N ALA A 34 8.05 -22.88 44.60
CA ALA A 34 7.01 -22.91 43.58
C ALA A 34 7.53 -23.37 42.20
N PRO A 35 6.69 -23.98 41.34
CA PRO A 35 7.12 -24.42 40.02
C PRO A 35 7.36 -23.22 39.09
N GLY A 36 8.50 -23.26 38.40
CA GLY A 36 8.94 -22.25 37.45
C GLY A 36 7.95 -22.06 36.29
N LYS A 37 7.60 -20.79 36.03
CA LYS A 37 6.87 -20.38 34.84
C LYS A 37 7.79 -20.44 33.62
N SER A 38 7.40 -21.23 32.63
CA SER A 38 7.95 -21.18 31.27
C SER A 38 7.79 -19.76 30.68
N PRO A 39 8.77 -19.23 29.91
CA PRO A 39 8.62 -17.93 29.28
C PRO A 39 7.58 -18.02 28.16
N ARG A 40 6.46 -17.29 28.30
CA ARG A 40 5.52 -17.07 27.21
C ARG A 40 6.19 -16.22 26.13
N PRO A 41 6.03 -16.53 24.83
CA PRO A 41 6.46 -15.65 23.77
C PRO A 41 5.69 -14.34 23.86
N GLN A 42 6.41 -13.23 23.95
CA GLN A 42 5.83 -11.89 23.94
C GLN A 42 5.30 -11.64 22.53
N ALA A 43 3.98 -11.65 22.38
CA ALA A 43 3.33 -11.18 21.17
C ALA A 43 3.54 -9.66 21.09
N THR A 44 4.39 -9.22 20.17
CA THR A 44 4.53 -7.82 19.79
C THR A 44 3.18 -7.34 19.25
N PRO A 45 2.57 -6.29 19.83
CA PRO A 45 1.33 -5.77 19.27
C PRO A 45 1.67 -5.05 17.96
N PHE A 46 1.36 -5.68 16.83
CA PHE A 46 1.26 -5.02 15.53
C PHE A 46 0.15 -3.96 15.64
N ARG A 47 0.51 -2.75 16.07
CA ARG A 47 -0.35 -1.58 15.96
C ARG A 47 -0.20 -1.02 14.56
N SER A 48 -0.87 -1.63 13.59
CA SER A 48 -1.29 -0.93 12.39
C SER A 48 -2.42 0.03 12.80
N ALA A 49 -2.05 1.15 13.41
CA ALA A 49 -2.96 2.29 13.49
C ALA A 49 -3.21 2.71 12.04
N ALA A 50 -4.31 2.22 11.47
CA ALA A 50 -4.81 2.67 10.19
C ALA A 50 -5.05 4.18 10.33
N SER A 51 -4.06 4.97 9.93
CA SER A 51 -4.21 6.41 9.82
C SER A 51 -5.44 6.62 8.95
N ALA A 52 -6.52 7.16 9.52
CA ALA A 52 -7.71 7.50 8.76
C ALA A 52 -7.29 8.54 7.71
N ARG A 53 -7.00 8.08 6.49
CA ARG A 53 -6.55 8.94 5.41
C ARG A 53 -7.74 9.80 4.99
N VAL A 54 -7.62 11.10 5.17
CA VAL A 54 -8.63 12.06 4.70
C VAL A 54 -8.79 11.87 3.19
N SER A 55 -10.02 11.70 2.72
CA SER A 55 -10.27 11.52 1.30
C SER A 55 -9.77 12.77 0.54
N PRO A 56 -8.91 12.61 -0.48
CA PRO A 56 -8.34 13.75 -1.20
C PRO A 56 -9.39 14.56 -1.95
N VAL A 57 -10.53 13.94 -2.25
CA VAL A 57 -11.74 14.60 -2.74
C VAL A 57 -12.58 15.06 -1.54
N GLY A 58 -12.30 16.27 -1.06
CA GLY A 58 -13.07 16.89 0.03
C GLY A 58 -14.31 17.66 -0.45
N LEU A 59 -15.07 18.23 0.50
CA LEU A 59 -16.26 19.07 0.27
C LEU A 59 -16.02 20.14 -0.82
N ARG A 60 -14.84 20.76 -0.82
CA ARG A 60 -14.46 21.82 -1.78
C ARG A 60 -14.51 21.36 -3.24
N ALA A 61 -14.09 20.13 -3.53
CA ALA A 61 -14.13 19.59 -4.89
C ALA A 61 -15.57 19.23 -5.31
N ASN A 62 -16.40 18.76 -4.37
CA ASN A 62 -17.81 18.47 -4.65
C ASN A 62 -18.64 19.75 -4.85
N LEU A 63 -18.31 20.84 -4.15
CA LEU A 63 -18.96 22.14 -4.33
C LEU A 63 -18.81 22.71 -5.75
N MET A 64 -17.79 22.29 -6.51
CA MET A 64 -17.63 22.70 -7.91
C MET A 64 -18.71 22.16 -8.85
N PHE A 65 -19.54 21.20 -8.42
CA PHE A 65 -20.73 20.77 -9.18
C PHE A 65 -21.96 21.66 -8.96
N VAL A 66 -21.94 22.56 -7.97
CA VAL A 66 -23.08 23.44 -7.68
C VAL A 66 -23.26 24.50 -8.78
N PRO A 67 -22.23 25.25 -9.21
CA PRO A 67 -22.39 26.23 -10.29
C PRO A 67 -22.96 25.66 -11.60
N PRO A 68 -22.47 24.53 -12.16
CA PRO A 68 -23.06 23.98 -13.37
C PRO A 68 -24.51 23.50 -13.16
N ALA A 69 -24.86 22.96 -11.99
CA ALA A 69 -26.23 22.57 -11.70
C ALA A 69 -27.18 23.77 -11.66
N VAL A 70 -26.77 24.86 -11.00
CA VAL A 70 -27.54 26.11 -10.97
C VAL A 70 -27.70 26.68 -12.39
N LEU A 71 -26.61 26.71 -13.16
CA LEU A 71 -26.65 27.22 -14.53
C LEU A 71 -27.63 26.43 -15.39
N LEU A 72 -27.56 25.09 -15.36
CA LEU A 72 -28.51 24.22 -16.08
C LEU A 72 -29.96 24.57 -15.74
N LEU A 73 -30.29 24.67 -14.45
CA LEU A 73 -31.64 24.99 -13.98
C LEU A 73 -32.11 26.37 -14.48
N THR A 74 -31.24 27.38 -14.44
CA THR A 74 -31.57 28.72 -14.93
C THR A 74 -31.72 28.78 -16.45
N SER A 75 -31.05 27.89 -17.19
CA SER A 75 -31.08 27.88 -18.66
C SER A 75 -32.35 27.24 -19.26
N LEU A 76 -33.11 26.44 -18.50
CA LEU A 76 -34.37 25.84 -18.99
C LEU A 76 -35.41 26.88 -19.42
N GLY A 77 -35.40 28.07 -18.82
CA GLY A 77 -36.33 29.17 -19.14
C GLY A 77 -35.81 30.18 -20.17
N ALA A 78 -34.57 30.04 -20.66
CA ALA A 78 -33.88 31.09 -21.42
C ALA A 78 -34.10 31.03 -22.95
N GLY A 79 -35.07 30.23 -23.42
CA GLY A 79 -35.29 29.96 -24.84
C GLY A 79 -34.23 29.02 -25.45
N ALA A 80 -34.40 28.67 -26.73
CA ALA A 80 -33.57 27.63 -27.37
C ALA A 80 -32.07 27.98 -27.41
N VAL A 81 -31.73 29.22 -27.77
CA VAL A 81 -30.33 29.68 -27.83
C VAL A 81 -29.73 29.73 -26.43
N GLY A 82 -30.42 30.34 -25.46
CA GLY A 82 -29.95 30.41 -24.07
C GLY A 82 -29.79 29.03 -23.42
N LEU A 83 -30.69 28.09 -23.74
CA LEU A 83 -30.60 26.71 -23.29
C LEU A 83 -29.34 26.02 -23.85
N ILE A 84 -29.07 26.12 -25.15
CA ILE A 84 -27.90 25.51 -25.77
C ILE A 84 -26.61 26.12 -25.20
N THR A 85 -26.53 27.44 -25.11
CA THR A 85 -25.34 28.13 -24.57
C THR A 85 -25.11 27.77 -23.10
N GLY A 86 -26.17 27.72 -22.30
CA GLY A 86 -26.12 27.32 -20.89
C GLY A 86 -25.70 25.86 -20.71
N LEU A 87 -26.21 24.95 -21.55
CA LEU A 87 -25.79 23.54 -21.57
C LEU A 87 -24.31 23.38 -21.90
N VAL A 88 -23.81 24.12 -22.90
CA VAL A 88 -22.40 24.11 -23.27
C VAL A 88 -21.54 24.61 -22.10
N ALA A 89 -21.86 25.79 -21.54
CA ALA A 89 -21.12 26.35 -20.40
C ALA A 89 -21.14 25.43 -19.17
N ALA A 90 -22.31 24.88 -18.83
CA ALA A 90 -22.44 23.91 -17.75
C ALA A 90 -21.65 22.62 -18.02
N GLY A 91 -21.61 22.16 -19.28
CA GLY A 91 -20.79 21.02 -19.70
C GLY A 91 -19.30 21.26 -19.49
N PHE A 92 -18.80 22.46 -19.81
CA PHE A 92 -17.42 22.86 -19.51
C PHE A 92 -17.13 22.85 -18.00
N TRP A 93 -18.00 23.44 -17.18
CA TRP A 93 -17.85 23.46 -15.72
C TRP A 93 -17.97 22.08 -15.07
N ALA A 94 -18.90 21.23 -15.53
CA ALA A 94 -19.02 19.86 -15.05
C ALA A 94 -17.77 19.04 -15.41
N SER A 95 -17.25 19.20 -16.64
CA SER A 95 -16.01 18.55 -17.08
C SER A 95 -14.80 19.02 -16.26
N ALA A 96 -14.73 20.33 -15.97
CA ALA A 96 -13.72 20.91 -15.08
C ALA A 96 -13.79 20.29 -13.68
N ALA A 97 -14.98 20.15 -13.10
CA ALA A 97 -15.17 19.57 -11.77
C ALA A 97 -14.76 18.09 -11.71
N VAL A 98 -15.05 17.30 -12.75
CA VAL A 98 -14.60 15.90 -12.86
C VAL A 98 -13.07 15.83 -12.95
N LEU A 99 -12.45 16.63 -13.83
CA LEU A 99 -11.00 16.67 -13.98
C LEU A 99 -10.28 17.13 -12.72
N LEU A 100 -10.85 18.10 -12.00
CA LEU A 100 -10.34 18.56 -10.72
C LEU A 100 -10.32 17.43 -9.67
N ARG A 101 -11.39 16.63 -9.58
CA ARG A 101 -11.43 15.47 -8.66
C ARG A 101 -10.34 14.47 -8.99
N GLU A 102 -10.14 14.17 -10.28
CA GLU A 102 -9.07 13.27 -10.72
C GLU A 102 -7.67 13.86 -10.54
N GLY A 103 -7.52 15.18 -10.64
CA GLY A 103 -6.28 15.89 -10.34
C GLY A 103 -5.92 15.86 -8.85
N LEU A 104 -6.90 16.08 -7.97
CA LEU A 104 -6.69 16.01 -6.51
C LEU A 104 -6.33 14.59 -6.04
N LYS A 105 -6.98 13.56 -6.60
CA LYS A 105 -6.60 12.16 -6.35
C LYS A 105 -5.16 11.90 -6.80
N ALA A 106 -4.81 12.30 -8.02
CA ALA A 106 -3.47 12.12 -8.57
C ALA A 106 -2.40 12.84 -7.73
N GLN A 107 -2.66 14.09 -7.29
CA GLN A 107 -1.75 14.81 -6.42
C GLN A 107 -1.59 14.13 -5.07
N SER A 108 -2.68 13.65 -4.45
CA SER A 108 -2.56 12.95 -3.16
C SER A 108 -1.76 11.65 -3.25
N ALA A 109 -1.87 10.92 -4.37
CA ALA A 109 -1.07 9.73 -4.63
C ALA A 109 0.41 10.11 -4.84
N TYR A 110 0.67 11.19 -5.58
CA TYR A 110 2.01 11.74 -5.77
C TYR A 110 2.62 12.23 -4.45
N GLU A 111 1.84 12.89 -3.59
CA GLU A 111 2.27 13.41 -2.29
C GLU A 111 2.59 12.31 -1.29
N ALA A 112 1.78 11.25 -1.26
CA ALA A 112 1.95 10.11 -0.36
C ALA A 112 3.24 9.31 -0.63
N ARG A 113 3.81 9.43 -1.83
CA ARG A 113 5.02 8.72 -2.25
C ARG A 113 6.26 9.60 -2.11
N LYS A 114 7.36 9.01 -1.64
CA LYS A 114 8.69 9.65 -1.60
C LYS A 114 9.31 9.71 -2.99
N VAL A 115 9.06 8.69 -3.81
CA VAL A 115 9.49 8.60 -5.22
C VAL A 115 8.25 8.48 -6.10
N ALA A 116 8.00 9.46 -6.98
CA ALA A 116 6.83 9.46 -7.86
C ALA A 116 7.09 10.30 -9.11
N ARG A 117 6.61 9.81 -10.26
CA ARG A 117 6.65 10.59 -11.50
C ARG A 117 5.58 11.67 -11.48
N ARG A 118 5.82 12.81 -12.14
CA ARG A 118 4.80 13.81 -12.41
C ARG A 118 3.60 13.17 -13.12
N PRO A 119 2.36 13.56 -12.82
CA PRO A 119 1.18 13.11 -13.55
C PRO A 119 1.34 13.37 -15.06
N ALA A 120 0.92 12.41 -15.90
CA ALA A 120 1.08 12.51 -17.35
C ALA A 120 0.34 13.70 -17.98
N LEU A 121 -0.72 14.19 -17.33
CA LEU A 121 -1.47 15.38 -17.72
C LEU A 121 -1.67 16.28 -16.49
N PRO A 122 -1.46 17.60 -16.61
CA PRO A 122 -1.75 18.55 -15.53
C PRO A 122 -3.26 18.79 -15.45
N ARG A 123 -3.97 17.85 -14.81
CA ARG A 123 -5.43 17.80 -14.77
C ARG A 123 -6.07 19.01 -14.09
N LYS A 124 -5.46 19.62 -13.07
CA LYS A 124 -5.95 20.87 -12.44
C LYS A 124 -5.77 22.09 -13.34
N ILE A 125 -4.67 22.14 -14.11
CA ILE A 125 -4.49 23.22 -15.10
C ILE A 125 -5.55 23.10 -16.20
N LEU A 126 -5.77 21.88 -16.71
CA LEU A 126 -6.84 21.64 -17.68
C LEU A 126 -8.23 21.95 -17.10
N ALA A 127 -8.48 21.59 -15.84
CA ALA A 127 -9.71 21.95 -15.14
C ALA A 127 -9.88 23.47 -15.01
N ALA A 128 -8.80 24.21 -14.71
CA ALA A 128 -8.84 25.67 -14.66
C ALA A 128 -9.14 26.30 -16.02
N VAL A 129 -8.56 25.78 -17.10
CA VAL A 129 -8.85 26.23 -18.48
C VAL A 129 -10.31 25.98 -18.82
N LEU A 130 -10.84 24.79 -18.56
CA LEU A 130 -12.26 24.47 -18.78
C LEU A 130 -13.19 25.31 -17.90
N CYS A 131 -12.78 25.61 -16.66
CA CYS A 131 -13.50 26.51 -15.76
C CYS A 131 -13.57 27.93 -16.34
N GLY A 132 -12.45 28.43 -16.89
CA GLY A 132 -12.38 29.70 -17.60
C GLY A 132 -13.24 29.74 -18.85
N LEU A 133 -13.18 28.71 -19.71
CA LEU A 133 -14.02 28.63 -20.91
C LEU A 133 -15.51 28.61 -20.55
N GLY A 134 -15.92 27.81 -19.57
CA GLY A 134 -17.31 27.79 -19.09
C GLY A 134 -17.75 29.15 -18.53
N GLY A 135 -16.86 29.85 -17.81
CA GLY A 135 -17.12 31.20 -17.29
C GLY A 135 -17.26 32.25 -18.40
N GLY A 136 -16.40 32.20 -19.41
CA GLY A 136 -16.47 33.09 -20.57
C GLY A 136 -17.73 32.87 -21.41
N ILE A 137 -18.11 31.61 -21.66
CA ILE A 137 -19.33 31.26 -22.39
C ILE A 137 -20.57 31.69 -21.60
N GLY A 138 -20.58 31.46 -20.28
CA GLY A 138 -21.66 31.90 -19.40
C GLY A 138 -21.83 33.42 -19.39
N ALA A 139 -20.71 34.17 -19.29
CA ALA A 139 -20.72 35.62 -19.33
C ALA A 139 -21.18 36.18 -20.69
N TRP A 140 -20.77 35.55 -21.79
CA TRP A 140 -21.24 35.91 -23.13
C TRP A 140 -22.77 35.77 -23.27
N ALA A 141 -23.37 34.77 -22.61
CA ALA A 141 -24.81 34.56 -22.64
C ALA A 141 -25.60 35.69 -21.93
N SER A 142 -25.03 36.30 -20.89
CA SER A 142 -25.63 37.45 -20.19
C SER A 142 -25.31 38.79 -20.86
N GLU A 143 -24.07 38.97 -21.32
CA GLU A 143 -23.58 40.20 -21.92
C GLU A 143 -22.64 39.85 -23.09
N PRO A 144 -23.16 39.85 -24.33
CA PRO A 144 -22.38 39.50 -25.50
C PRO A 144 -21.23 40.48 -25.72
N GLY A 145 -20.00 39.97 -25.68
CA GLY A 145 -18.80 40.79 -25.85
C GLY A 145 -17.53 39.98 -25.62
N LEU A 146 -16.57 40.09 -26.54
CA LEU A 146 -15.34 39.29 -26.47
C LEU A 146 -14.48 39.70 -25.28
N LEU A 147 -14.45 40.99 -24.94
CA LEU A 147 -13.77 41.50 -23.77
C LEU A 147 -14.40 40.97 -22.47
N THR A 148 -15.72 41.01 -22.35
CA THR A 148 -16.45 40.50 -21.17
C THR A 148 -16.21 39.00 -20.98
N ALA A 149 -16.35 38.21 -22.06
CA ALA A 149 -16.07 36.78 -22.01
C ALA A 149 -14.61 36.47 -21.63
N ALA A 150 -13.65 37.23 -22.16
CA ALA A 150 -12.24 37.07 -21.81
C ALA A 150 -11.96 37.42 -20.35
N LEU A 151 -12.49 38.52 -19.82
CA LEU A 151 -12.31 38.94 -18.44
C LEU A 151 -12.88 37.91 -17.45
N TYR A 152 -14.13 37.47 -17.67
CA TYR A 152 -14.74 36.43 -16.84
C TYR A 152 -14.01 35.10 -16.95
N GLY A 153 -13.57 34.72 -18.15
CA GLY A 153 -12.81 33.49 -18.34
C GLY A 153 -11.46 33.50 -17.63
N ILE A 154 -10.71 34.60 -17.73
CA ILE A 154 -9.43 34.78 -17.02
C ILE A 154 -9.66 34.78 -15.51
N ALA A 155 -10.68 35.50 -15.02
CA ALA A 155 -11.01 35.55 -13.60
C ALA A 155 -11.38 34.16 -13.05
N CYS A 156 -12.25 33.42 -13.74
CA CYS A 156 -12.62 32.05 -13.36
C CYS A 156 -11.40 31.11 -13.37
N CYS A 157 -10.55 31.18 -14.39
CA CYS A 157 -9.32 30.38 -14.45
C CYS A 157 -8.38 30.72 -13.28
N GLY A 158 -8.13 32.01 -13.03
CA GLY A 158 -7.28 32.48 -11.94
C GLY A 158 -7.79 32.08 -10.56
N LEU A 159 -9.09 32.26 -10.30
CA LEU A 159 -9.72 31.82 -9.06
C LEU A 159 -9.66 30.31 -8.88
N HIS A 160 -9.81 29.53 -9.95
CA HIS A 160 -9.69 28.07 -9.89
C HIS A 160 -8.26 27.66 -9.51
N LEU A 161 -7.24 28.25 -10.14
CA LEU A 161 -5.84 27.99 -9.81
C LEU A 161 -5.50 28.45 -8.38
N ALA A 162 -6.01 29.60 -7.95
CA ALA A 162 -5.79 30.09 -6.59
C ALA A 162 -6.46 29.20 -5.53
N ALA A 163 -7.64 28.67 -5.81
CA ALA A 163 -8.39 27.82 -4.87
C ALA A 163 -7.82 26.40 -4.75
N PHE A 164 -7.31 25.83 -5.85
CA PHE A 164 -6.92 24.41 -5.92
C PHE A 164 -5.42 24.15 -6.13
N GLY A 165 -4.64 25.19 -6.43
CA GLY A 165 -3.22 25.11 -6.71
C GLY A 165 -2.89 24.49 -8.08
N LEU A 166 -1.60 24.51 -8.41
CA LEU A 166 -1.05 23.86 -9.61
C LEU A 166 -0.79 22.37 -9.35
N ASP A 167 -0.84 21.56 -10.41
CA ASP A 167 -0.40 20.17 -10.34
C ASP A 167 1.12 20.08 -10.12
N PRO A 168 1.62 19.02 -9.47
CA PRO A 168 3.06 18.75 -9.42
C PRO A 168 3.62 18.57 -10.83
N LEU A 169 4.56 19.44 -11.23
CA LEU A 169 5.15 19.43 -12.59
C LEU A 169 6.52 18.74 -12.66
N SER A 170 7.09 18.39 -11.51
CA SER A 170 8.42 17.78 -11.40
C SER A 170 8.32 16.33 -10.95
N ASP A 171 9.32 15.52 -11.29
CA ASP A 171 9.43 14.17 -10.74
C ASP A 171 10.00 14.24 -9.31
N LYS A 172 9.50 13.38 -8.42
CA LYS A 172 10.04 13.13 -7.08
C LYS A 172 11.04 11.99 -7.17
N GLY A 173 12.24 12.20 -6.65
CA GLY A 173 13.28 11.18 -6.53
C GLY A 173 14.12 11.41 -5.27
N VAL A 174 14.86 10.38 -4.87
CA VAL A 174 15.86 10.47 -3.81
C VAL A 174 17.09 11.19 -4.38
N GLU A 175 17.55 12.27 -3.75
CA GLU A 175 18.77 12.99 -4.17
C GLU A 175 19.96 12.01 -4.25
N GLY A 176 20.69 12.00 -5.37
CA GLY A 176 21.88 11.15 -5.55
C GLY A 176 21.65 9.81 -6.26
N ILE A 177 20.42 9.47 -6.68
CA ILE A 177 20.12 8.24 -7.44
C ILE A 177 19.69 8.58 -8.88
N ASP A 178 20.17 7.81 -9.86
CA ASP A 178 19.83 7.96 -11.28
C ASP A 178 18.30 7.94 -11.50
N ALA A 179 17.79 8.95 -12.21
CA ALA A 179 16.37 9.12 -12.54
C ALA A 179 15.76 7.88 -13.22
N PHE A 180 16.58 7.11 -13.95
CA PHE A 180 16.17 5.86 -14.57
C PHE A 180 15.77 4.77 -13.55
N GLN A 181 16.46 4.67 -12.41
CA GLN A 181 16.14 3.67 -11.38
C GLN A 181 14.84 4.03 -10.66
N SER A 182 14.68 5.31 -10.28
CA SER A 182 13.45 5.83 -9.67
C SER A 182 12.22 5.61 -10.58
N ALA A 183 12.37 5.82 -11.89
CA ALA A 183 11.31 5.58 -12.86
C ALA A 183 10.92 4.09 -12.97
N ARG A 184 11.90 3.18 -12.86
CA ARG A 184 11.64 1.72 -12.88
C ARG A 184 10.91 1.27 -11.63
N VAL A 185 11.30 1.78 -10.46
CA VAL A 185 10.62 1.49 -9.18
C VAL A 185 9.16 1.91 -9.24
N ALA A 186 8.91 3.18 -9.60
CA ALA A 186 7.56 3.72 -9.68
C ALA A 186 6.64 2.85 -10.57
N ARG A 187 7.14 2.43 -11.75
CA ARG A 187 6.37 1.55 -12.65
C ARG A 187 6.02 0.21 -12.02
N VAL A 188 6.97 -0.44 -11.34
CA VAL A 188 6.74 -1.75 -10.72
C VAL A 188 5.78 -1.63 -9.54
N VAL A 189 5.87 -0.56 -8.76
CA VAL A 189 4.95 -0.31 -7.65
C VAL A 189 3.53 -0.02 -8.16
N ASP A 190 3.38 0.77 -9.22
CA ASP A 190 2.07 1.01 -9.85
C ASP A 190 1.43 -0.28 -10.37
N GLU A 191 2.23 -1.17 -10.97
CA GLU A 191 1.77 -2.48 -11.41
C GLU A 191 1.34 -3.36 -10.22
N ALA A 192 2.13 -3.39 -9.14
CA ALA A 192 1.79 -4.10 -7.90
C ALA A 192 0.48 -3.58 -7.28
N GLU A 193 0.26 -2.26 -7.24
CA GLU A 193 -0.97 -1.66 -6.76
C GLU A 193 -2.18 -2.04 -7.63
N THR A 194 -2.00 -2.10 -8.95
CA THR A 194 -3.03 -2.55 -9.89
C THR A 194 -3.42 -4.01 -9.64
N LEU A 195 -2.43 -4.88 -9.38
CA LEU A 195 -2.68 -6.28 -9.02
C LEU A 195 -3.45 -6.41 -7.71
N MET A 196 -3.07 -5.63 -6.68
CA MET A 196 -3.78 -5.58 -5.40
C MET A 196 -5.21 -5.06 -5.55
N ALA A 197 -5.45 -4.04 -6.38
CA ALA A 197 -6.82 -3.57 -6.66
C ALA A 197 -7.68 -4.67 -7.28
N ALA A 198 -7.15 -5.37 -8.29
CA ALA A 198 -7.85 -6.49 -8.93
C ALA A 198 -8.12 -7.65 -7.95
N MET A 199 -7.21 -7.93 -7.01
CA MET A 199 -7.45 -8.88 -5.92
C MET A 199 -8.63 -8.46 -5.04
N LYS A 200 -8.69 -7.18 -4.66
CA LYS A 200 -9.79 -6.65 -3.83
C LYS A 200 -11.13 -6.78 -4.56
N ASP A 201 -11.18 -6.44 -5.83
CA ASP A 201 -12.41 -6.55 -6.63
C ASP A 201 -12.84 -8.01 -6.80
N ALA A 202 -11.89 -8.93 -6.97
CA ALA A 202 -12.18 -10.35 -7.07
C ALA A 202 -12.74 -10.93 -5.76
N VAL A 203 -12.14 -10.62 -4.60
CA VAL A 203 -12.59 -11.16 -3.32
C VAL A 203 -13.98 -10.65 -2.91
N LEU A 204 -14.33 -9.41 -3.26
CA LEU A 204 -15.67 -8.86 -3.00
C LEU A 204 -16.78 -9.65 -3.70
N ARG A 205 -16.48 -10.32 -4.83
CA ARG A 205 -17.44 -11.20 -5.51
C ARG A 205 -17.72 -12.48 -4.72
N ALA A 206 -16.78 -12.93 -3.89
CA ALA A 206 -16.94 -14.13 -3.07
C ALA A 206 -17.91 -13.91 -1.89
N ARG A 207 -18.13 -12.66 -1.45
CA ARG A 207 -19.00 -12.30 -0.31
C ARG A 207 -18.67 -13.01 1.01
N ASP A 208 -17.41 -13.43 1.19
CA ASP A 208 -16.91 -13.98 2.46
C ASP A 208 -16.07 -12.92 3.19
N ARG A 209 -16.65 -12.36 4.24
CA ARG A 209 -16.02 -11.30 5.04
C ARG A 209 -14.69 -11.72 5.67
N GLN A 210 -14.52 -12.98 6.05
CA GLN A 210 -13.27 -13.44 6.64
C GLN A 210 -12.17 -13.46 5.58
N VAL A 211 -12.49 -13.92 4.37
CA VAL A 211 -11.53 -13.95 3.27
C VAL A 211 -11.19 -12.53 2.79
N GLU A 212 -12.18 -11.63 2.73
CA GLU A 212 -11.95 -10.21 2.45
C GLU A 212 -10.94 -9.61 3.43
N LEU A 213 -11.10 -9.83 4.74
CA LEU A 213 -10.17 -9.34 5.76
C LEU A 213 -8.75 -9.91 5.59
N ARG A 214 -8.62 -11.20 5.25
CA ARG A 214 -7.30 -11.82 5.02
C ARG A 214 -6.62 -11.26 3.78
N VAL A 215 -7.36 -10.97 2.71
CA VAL A 215 -6.82 -10.28 1.53
C VAL A 215 -6.37 -8.86 1.89
N GLU A 216 -7.15 -8.12 2.67
CA GLU A 216 -6.75 -6.77 3.11
C GLU A 216 -5.47 -6.78 3.97
N GLN A 217 -5.33 -7.78 4.84
CA GLN A 217 -4.12 -7.98 5.64
C GLN A 217 -2.90 -8.30 4.77
N PHE A 218 -3.02 -9.24 3.82
CA PHE A 218 -1.95 -9.52 2.87
C PHE A 218 -1.55 -8.27 2.06
N GLN A 219 -2.53 -7.50 1.58
CA GLN A 219 -2.26 -6.25 0.87
C GLN A 219 -1.53 -5.21 1.73
N ALA A 220 -1.78 -5.18 3.05
CA ALA A 220 -1.04 -4.29 3.94
C ALA A 220 0.45 -4.65 3.96
N VAL A 221 0.78 -5.94 4.08
CA VAL A 221 2.17 -6.43 4.06
C VAL A 221 2.84 -6.18 2.70
N ALA A 222 2.12 -6.41 1.61
CA ALA A 222 2.63 -6.11 0.26
C ALA A 222 2.91 -4.61 0.06
N ARG A 223 2.03 -3.72 0.59
CA ARG A 223 2.25 -2.27 0.55
C ARG A 223 3.45 -1.83 1.38
N ASP A 224 3.74 -2.50 2.49
CA ASP A 224 4.93 -2.20 3.28
C ASP A 224 6.21 -2.57 2.51
N LEU A 225 6.23 -3.70 1.80
CA LEU A 225 7.34 -4.04 0.90
C LEU A 225 7.49 -3.03 -0.25
N CYS A 226 6.39 -2.59 -0.87
CA CYS A 226 6.43 -1.52 -1.87
C CYS A 226 7.08 -0.25 -1.30
N ARG A 227 6.71 0.16 -0.08
CA ARG A 227 7.25 1.36 0.57
C ARG A 227 8.76 1.26 0.80
N THR A 228 9.26 0.11 1.27
CA THR A 228 10.70 -0.11 1.45
C THR A 228 11.46 0.06 0.14
N VAL A 229 10.94 -0.51 -0.97
CA VAL A 229 11.56 -0.37 -2.30
C VAL A 229 11.43 1.06 -2.86
N GLU A 230 10.38 1.80 -2.50
CA GLU A 230 10.28 3.24 -2.82
C GLU A 230 11.29 4.07 -2.03
N GLU A 231 11.66 3.65 -0.81
CA GLU A 231 12.66 4.32 0.02
C GLU A 231 14.08 4.06 -0.48
N ASP A 232 14.38 2.84 -0.93
CA ASP A 232 15.64 2.50 -1.60
C ASP A 232 15.42 1.82 -2.98
N PRO A 233 15.59 2.56 -4.09
CA PRO A 233 15.49 2.01 -5.44
C PRO A 233 16.42 0.83 -5.76
N ARG A 234 17.52 0.65 -5.02
CA ARG A 234 18.49 -0.44 -5.22
C ARG A 234 17.88 -1.81 -4.88
N ASP A 235 16.95 -1.83 -3.92
CA ASP A 235 16.26 -3.02 -3.44
C ASP A 235 15.28 -3.61 -4.45
N LEU A 236 14.93 -2.86 -5.50
CA LEU A 236 14.00 -3.33 -6.52
C LEU A 236 14.45 -4.66 -7.13
N THR A 237 15.75 -4.86 -7.35
CA THR A 237 16.27 -6.11 -7.92
C THR A 237 15.96 -7.30 -7.01
N ALA A 238 16.08 -7.08 -5.71
CA ALA A 238 15.86 -8.05 -4.66
C ALA A 238 14.38 -8.32 -4.39
N ALA A 239 13.50 -7.34 -4.56
CA ALA A 239 12.05 -7.42 -4.32
C ALA A 239 11.21 -7.74 -5.57
N ARG A 240 11.76 -7.57 -6.78
CA ARG A 240 11.02 -7.67 -8.06
C ARG A 240 10.14 -8.90 -8.17
N LYS A 241 10.67 -10.09 -7.85
CA LYS A 241 9.93 -11.36 -7.94
C LYS A 241 8.66 -11.37 -7.11
N TYR A 242 8.68 -10.71 -5.95
CA TYR A 242 7.54 -10.61 -5.05
C TYR A 242 6.50 -9.65 -5.62
N LEU A 243 6.92 -8.45 -6.03
CA LEU A 243 6.03 -7.40 -6.54
C LEU A 243 5.41 -7.72 -7.91
N THR A 244 6.02 -8.61 -8.71
CA THR A 244 5.47 -9.00 -10.02
C THR A 244 4.89 -10.41 -9.99
N VAL A 245 5.73 -11.44 -9.95
CA VAL A 245 5.33 -12.83 -10.15
C VAL A 245 4.41 -13.31 -9.03
N TYR A 246 4.75 -13.05 -7.77
CA TYR A 246 3.96 -13.53 -6.64
C TYR A 246 2.65 -12.76 -6.47
N LEU A 247 2.65 -11.43 -6.64
CA LEU A 247 1.39 -10.66 -6.64
C LEU A 247 0.47 -11.05 -7.80
N MET A 248 1.02 -11.31 -8.98
CA MET A 248 0.24 -11.77 -10.12
C MET A 248 -0.37 -13.16 -9.84
N GLY A 249 0.41 -14.07 -9.28
CA GLY A 249 -0.08 -15.39 -8.85
C GLY A 249 -1.16 -15.28 -7.76
N ALA A 250 -0.99 -14.40 -6.79
CA ALA A 250 -1.97 -14.14 -5.74
C ALA A 250 -3.30 -13.60 -6.32
N ARG A 251 -3.23 -12.66 -7.27
CA ARG A 251 -4.40 -12.18 -8.02
C ARG A 251 -5.12 -13.32 -8.74
N ASP A 252 -4.40 -14.13 -9.48
CA ASP A 252 -5.00 -15.22 -10.26
C ASP A 252 -5.62 -16.28 -9.36
N ALA A 253 -4.99 -16.58 -8.22
CA ALA A 253 -5.55 -17.46 -7.21
C ALA A 253 -6.83 -16.86 -6.58
N THR A 254 -6.85 -15.56 -6.30
CA THR A 254 -8.02 -14.86 -5.76
C THR A 254 -9.21 -14.93 -6.72
N ILE A 255 -8.97 -14.71 -8.02
CA ILE A 255 -10.01 -14.79 -9.05
C ILE A 255 -10.57 -16.21 -9.11
N LYS A 256 -9.70 -17.22 -9.17
CA LYS A 256 -10.12 -18.64 -9.21
C LYS A 256 -10.90 -19.03 -7.94
N PHE A 257 -10.44 -18.61 -6.77
CA PHE A 257 -11.15 -18.83 -5.51
C PHE A 257 -12.55 -18.21 -5.55
N ALA A 258 -12.68 -16.94 -5.94
CA ALA A 258 -13.98 -16.27 -6.02
C ALA A 258 -14.93 -16.99 -6.99
N ASP A 259 -14.43 -17.46 -8.13
CA ASP A 259 -15.25 -18.18 -9.12
C ASP A 259 -15.67 -19.58 -8.64
N ILE A 260 -14.86 -20.26 -7.83
CA ILE A 260 -15.24 -21.54 -7.22
C ILE A 260 -16.25 -21.31 -6.09
N HIS A 261 -15.95 -20.37 -5.20
CA HIS A 261 -16.76 -20.10 -4.01
C HIS A 261 -18.17 -19.62 -4.38
N THR A 262 -18.31 -18.79 -5.40
CA THR A 262 -19.62 -18.35 -5.91
C THR A 262 -20.47 -19.48 -6.52
N ARG A 263 -19.85 -20.56 -7.01
CA ARG A 263 -20.56 -21.69 -7.63
C ARG A 263 -20.93 -22.79 -6.63
N SER A 264 -20.01 -23.17 -5.75
CA SER A 264 -20.17 -24.35 -4.90
C SER A 264 -20.05 -24.07 -3.40
N GLY A 265 -19.57 -22.90 -2.99
CA GLY A 265 -19.30 -22.62 -1.57
C GLY A 265 -18.26 -23.56 -0.94
N ASP A 266 -17.37 -24.13 -1.75
CA ASP A 266 -16.44 -25.18 -1.32
C ASP A 266 -15.53 -24.74 -0.16
N GLY A 267 -15.65 -25.44 0.96
CA GLY A 267 -14.88 -25.19 2.19
C GLY A 267 -13.41 -25.59 2.07
N GLN A 268 -13.06 -26.56 1.22
CA GLN A 268 -11.68 -26.96 1.00
C GLN A 268 -10.94 -25.92 0.17
N ALA A 269 -11.52 -25.47 -0.94
CA ALA A 269 -10.96 -24.38 -1.76
C ALA A 269 -10.73 -23.11 -0.93
N ARG A 270 -11.61 -22.83 0.03
CA ARG A 270 -11.45 -21.76 1.00
C ARG A 270 -10.26 -21.97 1.94
N ALA A 271 -10.12 -23.15 2.53
CA ALA A 271 -9.00 -23.45 3.42
C ALA A 271 -7.65 -23.36 2.69
N ASP A 272 -7.57 -23.92 1.48
CA ASP A 272 -6.35 -23.91 0.66
C ASP A 272 -5.97 -22.47 0.25
N TYR A 273 -6.97 -21.65 -0.11
CA TYR A 273 -6.73 -20.24 -0.45
C TYR A 273 -6.26 -19.42 0.75
N LEU A 274 -6.84 -19.65 1.94
CA LEU A 274 -6.39 -19.00 3.16
C LEU A 274 -4.96 -19.39 3.54
N ALA A 275 -4.60 -20.67 3.41
CA ALA A 275 -3.23 -21.14 3.63
C ALA A 275 -2.24 -20.48 2.66
N LEU A 276 -2.60 -20.34 1.38
CA LEU A 276 -1.81 -19.61 0.39
C LEU A 276 -1.59 -18.14 0.80
N LEU A 277 -2.62 -17.45 1.30
CA LEU A 277 -2.49 -16.07 1.77
C LEU A 277 -1.55 -15.97 2.98
N ASP A 278 -1.64 -16.91 3.92
CA ASP A 278 -0.76 -16.97 5.09
C ASP A 278 0.70 -17.17 4.69
N ASP A 279 0.97 -18.08 3.74
CA ASP A 279 2.31 -18.32 3.21
C ASP A 279 2.85 -17.09 2.50
N LEU A 280 2.04 -16.44 1.66
CA LEU A 280 2.43 -15.21 0.96
C LEU A 280 2.71 -14.08 1.95
N GLU A 281 1.87 -13.89 2.97
CA GLU A 281 2.06 -12.87 4.01
C GLU A 281 3.41 -13.06 4.71
N GLN A 282 3.73 -14.28 5.13
CA GLN A 282 5.00 -14.61 5.80
C GLN A 282 6.20 -14.36 4.88
N ASN A 283 6.12 -14.80 3.62
CA ASN A 283 7.22 -14.64 2.66
C ASN A 283 7.48 -13.16 2.33
N PHE A 284 6.43 -12.35 2.15
CA PHE A 284 6.57 -10.91 1.90
C PHE A 284 7.12 -10.19 3.13
N ALA A 285 6.63 -10.50 4.33
CA ALA A 285 7.11 -9.92 5.57
C ALA A 285 8.60 -10.26 5.81
N ALA A 286 8.99 -11.53 5.62
CA ALA A 286 10.37 -11.96 5.74
C ALA A 286 11.28 -11.27 4.71
N ARG A 287 10.81 -11.10 3.46
CA ARG A 287 11.57 -10.37 2.45
C ARG A 287 11.76 -8.91 2.83
N ASN A 288 10.70 -8.25 3.29
CA ASN A 288 10.77 -6.86 3.74
C ASN A 288 11.76 -6.69 4.90
N GLN A 289 11.68 -7.56 5.90
CA GLN A 289 12.61 -7.53 7.04
C GLN A 289 14.07 -7.73 6.61
N LYS A 290 14.32 -8.61 5.62
CA LYS A 290 15.66 -8.84 5.12
C LYS A 290 16.27 -7.58 4.48
N LEU A 291 15.51 -6.84 3.68
CA LEU A 291 15.96 -5.57 3.07
C LEU A 291 16.34 -4.56 4.15
N LEU A 292 15.45 -4.36 5.14
CA LEU A 292 15.69 -3.43 6.25
C LEU A 292 16.91 -3.82 7.13
N LEU A 293 17.29 -5.09 7.15
CA LEU A 293 18.50 -5.53 7.86
C LEU A 293 19.77 -5.30 7.03
N GLU A 294 19.71 -5.53 5.71
CA GLU A 294 20.80 -5.26 4.77
C GLU A 294 21.16 -3.75 4.81
N ASP A 295 20.16 -2.86 4.83
CA ASP A 295 20.38 -1.41 4.96
C ASP A 295 21.11 -1.01 6.26
N ARG A 296 20.75 -1.66 7.38
CA ARG A 296 21.37 -1.39 8.68
C ARG A 296 22.81 -1.88 8.73
N SER A 297 23.10 -3.04 8.11
CA SER A 297 24.48 -3.52 8.01
C SER A 297 25.34 -2.59 7.16
N ASP A 298 24.82 -2.10 6.03
CA ASP A 298 25.54 -1.19 5.15
C ASP A 298 25.90 0.11 5.88
N LEU A 299 24.95 0.72 6.60
CA LEU A 299 25.20 1.91 7.41
C LEU A 299 26.26 1.67 8.51
N THR A 300 26.22 0.50 9.16
CA THR A 300 27.19 0.17 10.21
C THR A 300 28.60 0.07 9.63
N ILE A 301 28.73 -0.57 8.47
CA ILE A 301 30.01 -0.67 7.76
C ILE A 301 30.50 0.72 7.34
N GLU A 302 29.64 1.59 6.80
CA GLU A 302 30.02 2.95 6.43
C GLU A 302 30.50 3.77 7.63
N ILE A 303 29.82 3.67 8.78
CA ILE A 303 30.23 4.33 10.03
C ILE A 303 31.61 3.84 10.47
N ASP A 304 31.86 2.52 10.42
CA ASP A 304 33.13 1.94 10.83
C ASP A 304 34.27 2.34 9.88
N VAL A 305 34.01 2.39 8.57
CA VAL A 305 34.98 2.87 7.57
C VAL A 305 35.29 4.35 7.77
N LEU A 306 34.28 5.20 8.02
CA LEU A 306 34.50 6.61 8.31
C LEU A 306 35.30 6.81 9.59
N ARG A 307 35.00 6.05 10.66
CA ARG A 307 35.77 6.09 11.90
C ARG A 307 37.24 5.71 11.66
N ALA A 308 37.50 4.61 10.95
CA ALA A 308 38.85 4.19 10.62
C ALA A 308 39.61 5.24 9.79
N ARG A 309 38.93 5.94 8.87
CA ARG A 309 39.51 7.03 8.09
C ARG A 309 39.82 8.25 8.95
N LEU A 310 38.90 8.66 9.83
CA LEU A 310 39.09 9.78 10.75
C LEU A 310 40.24 9.52 11.73
N GLU A 311 40.36 8.29 12.24
CA GLU A 311 41.48 7.86 13.09
C GLU A 311 42.82 7.95 12.35
N ARG A 312 42.84 7.56 11.07
CA ARG A 312 44.03 7.67 10.22
C ARG A 312 44.39 9.12 9.86
N GLU A 313 43.40 9.99 9.73
CA GLU A 313 43.56 11.43 9.46
C GLU A 313 43.76 12.26 10.75
N GLY A 314 43.78 11.62 11.93
CA GLY A 314 44.11 12.26 13.22
C GLY A 314 43.00 13.12 13.82
N VAL A 315 41.76 13.00 13.33
CA VAL A 315 40.61 13.79 13.80
C VAL A 315 39.94 13.07 14.97
N GLN A 316 40.10 13.58 16.19
CA GLN A 316 39.37 13.09 17.35
C GLN A 316 37.95 13.67 17.36
N LEU A 317 36.95 12.78 17.33
CA LEU A 317 35.56 13.16 17.56
C LEU A 317 35.38 13.37 19.07
N ASP A 318 35.26 14.63 19.51
CA ASP A 318 34.90 14.98 20.88
C ASP A 318 33.56 14.31 21.22
N ARG A 319 33.57 13.38 22.18
CA ARG A 319 32.33 12.81 22.72
C ARG A 319 31.60 13.89 23.52
N PRO A 320 30.33 14.22 23.21
CA PRO A 320 29.51 14.91 24.18
C PRO A 320 29.22 13.94 25.33
N SER A 321 29.60 14.36 26.54
CA SER A 321 29.35 13.69 27.82
C SER A 321 27.87 13.56 28.15
#